data_AF-A0A074WFP3-F1
#
_entry.id   AF-A0A074WFP3-F1
#
_cell.length_a   1.000
_cell.length_b   1.000
_cell.length_c   1.000
_cell.angle_alpha   90.00
_cell.angle_beta   90.00
_cell.angle_gamma   90.00
#
_symmetry.space_group_name_H-M   'P 1'
#
loop_
_entity.id
_entity.type
_entity.pdbx_description
1 polymer ?
#
loop_
_entity_poly.entity_id
_entity_poly.type
_entity_poly.pdbx_seq_one_letter_code
_entity_poly.pdbx_strand_id
1 'polypeptide(L)'
;MPFASGVNRPDVHEKDKPCKLELHQTAYLDGLRGFAALLVFSLHHQVWGHSGTGGEFILENAFGWDGVYQIICFPGIRILFSGGHLAVAVFFVISGYVLSMKPLSLIQAGDATRMSENLASALFRRWLRLYIPVAGTTFLWMTSWHLFKIRSSNPIAQMPESTYLGELWKWYCDFKNYSFVFQGEAWNAYNDHTWSIPMEFRGSIVVYTSLLALSGCGRNSRLLCEFVLLYYFLYVVDGWYCGLFVAGMIICDFDHLSARGHLPRRLHALKKHKTWIAYLIFVIGLYLGGVPSISNDIYHLRKSPGWYYLSYLKPQAFWDFRWFFRFWAAVCVVTSTPHIIWLKRFFENSFCQYLGRVSFGFYLVHGPVLWTLGDRLYAASGRIREGHIGVIPDWINLLPLPAVGPFGLEINYLVPQFILLAFTLWLAEIVTRCLDKLSVEVSQWLYKKTLIQSESSGSHFSWKREIKD
;
A
#
# COMPACT_ATOMS: atom_id res chain seq x y z
N MET A 1 34.97 -52.71 17.71
CA MET A 1 34.10 -53.90 17.55
C MET A 1 34.04 -54.61 18.89
N PRO A 2 32.88 -55.10 19.37
CA PRO A 2 31.72 -55.53 18.60
C PRO A 2 30.42 -54.74 18.83
N PHE A 3 29.51 -54.97 17.88
CA PHE A 3 28.15 -54.46 17.68
C PHE A 3 27.10 -55.38 18.34
N ALA A 4 25.93 -54.81 18.67
CA ALA A 4 24.54 -55.30 18.41
C ALA A 4 23.57 -54.60 19.40
N SER A 5 22.83 -53.56 19.00
CA SER A 5 21.55 -53.54 18.25
C SER A 5 20.30 -53.56 19.14
N GLY A 6 19.76 -52.37 19.41
CA GLY A 6 18.40 -52.15 19.93
C GLY A 6 17.70 -51.13 19.03
N VAL A 7 16.67 -51.58 18.32
CA VAL A 7 15.87 -50.80 17.36
C VAL A 7 14.92 -49.89 18.15
N ASN A 8 15.14 -48.58 18.12
CA ASN A 8 14.17 -47.60 18.60
C ASN A 8 13.22 -47.22 17.46
N ARG A 9 11.93 -47.52 17.67
CA ARG A 9 10.82 -47.02 16.85
C ARG A 9 10.68 -45.50 17.08
N PRO A 10 10.35 -44.70 16.05
CA PRO A 10 10.09 -43.28 16.24
C PRO A 10 8.70 -43.08 16.87
N ASP A 11 8.66 -42.34 17.98
CA ASP A 11 7.43 -41.84 18.58
C ASP A 11 6.74 -40.87 17.61
N VAL A 12 5.70 -41.38 16.96
CA VAL A 12 4.71 -40.59 16.24
C VAL A 12 3.83 -39.93 17.29
N HIS A 13 4.14 -38.69 17.68
CA HIS A 13 3.19 -37.66 18.17
C HIS A 13 3.94 -36.42 18.69
N GLU A 14 4.74 -35.76 17.85
CA GLU A 14 5.10 -34.37 18.10
C GLU A 14 3.98 -33.49 17.52
N LYS A 15 3.01 -33.14 18.39
CA LYS A 15 1.94 -32.20 18.05
C LYS A 15 2.57 -30.88 17.60
N ASP A 16 2.26 -30.47 16.38
CA ASP A 16 2.52 -29.14 15.84
C ASP A 16 2.14 -28.06 16.87
N LYS A 17 3.15 -27.54 17.58
CA LYS A 17 2.98 -26.30 18.33
C LYS A 17 2.69 -25.22 17.29
N PRO A 18 1.63 -24.41 17.44
CA PRO A 18 1.42 -23.29 16.54
C PRO A 18 2.67 -22.43 16.60
N CYS A 19 3.36 -22.30 15.46
CA CYS A 19 4.51 -21.44 15.29
C CYS A 19 4.07 -20.03 15.73
N LYS A 20 4.45 -19.61 16.95
CA LYS A 20 4.28 -18.24 17.38
C LYS A 20 5.15 -17.42 16.44
N LEU A 21 4.51 -16.71 15.52
CA LEU A 21 5.19 -15.76 14.64
C LEU A 21 6.02 -14.83 15.55
N GLU A 22 7.35 -14.93 15.50
CA GLU A 22 8.20 -13.97 16.21
C GLU A 22 8.04 -12.61 15.54
N LEU A 23 7.27 -11.73 16.19
CA LEU A 23 6.98 -10.41 15.66
C LEU A 23 8.24 -9.54 15.74
N HIS A 24 8.70 -9.05 14.60
CA HIS A 24 9.77 -8.05 14.54
C HIS A 24 9.28 -6.72 15.17
N GLN A 25 10.21 -5.86 15.60
CA GLN A 25 9.91 -4.56 16.23
C GLN A 25 8.97 -3.65 15.40
N THR A 26 8.97 -3.86 14.08
CA THR A 26 8.19 -3.13 13.08
C THR A 26 6.96 -3.88 12.58
N ALA A 27 6.58 -5.01 13.19
CA ALA A 27 5.45 -5.82 12.74
C ALA A 27 4.12 -5.05 12.67
N TYR A 28 3.95 -4.04 13.53
CA TYR A 28 2.79 -3.15 13.48
C TYR A 28 2.67 -2.39 12.14
N LEU A 29 3.77 -2.12 11.43
CA LEU A 29 3.74 -1.46 10.11
C LEU A 29 3.20 -2.40 9.03
N ASP A 30 3.55 -3.69 9.09
CA ASP A 30 2.98 -4.70 8.20
C ASP A 30 1.47 -4.86 8.46
N GLY A 31 1.07 -4.86 9.73
CA GLY A 31 -0.34 -4.90 10.12
C GLY A 31 -1.14 -3.66 9.71
N LEU A 32 -0.55 -2.46 9.88
CA LEU A 32 -1.13 -1.20 9.43
C LEU A 32 -1.26 -1.15 7.91
N ARG A 33 -0.25 -1.63 7.16
CA ARG A 33 -0.33 -1.81 5.70
C ARG A 33 -1.47 -2.77 5.34
N GLY A 34 -1.58 -3.90 6.03
CA GLY A 34 -2.67 -4.85 5.80
C GLY A 34 -4.05 -4.24 6.00
N PHE A 35 -4.25 -3.55 7.12
CA PHE A 35 -5.52 -2.90 7.42
C PHE A 35 -5.82 -1.76 6.45
N ALA A 36 -4.82 -0.97 6.04
CA ALA A 36 -4.96 0.05 5.01
C ALA A 36 -5.46 -0.55 3.68
N ALA A 37 -5.01 -1.74 3.30
CA ALA A 37 -5.50 -2.41 2.09
C ALA A 37 -6.99 -2.78 2.20
N LEU A 38 -7.46 -3.18 3.40
CA LEU A 38 -8.88 -3.39 3.69
C LEU A 38 -9.70 -2.10 3.56
N LEU A 39 -9.15 -0.95 3.99
CA LEU A 39 -9.82 0.34 3.82
C LEU A 39 -9.94 0.77 2.36
N VAL A 40 -8.93 0.46 1.53
CA VAL A 40 -9.01 0.68 0.07
C VAL A 40 -10.13 -0.17 -0.53
N PHE A 41 -10.18 -1.47 -0.19
CA PHE A 41 -11.25 -2.36 -0.61
C PHE A 41 -12.63 -1.83 -0.17
N SER A 42 -12.76 -1.44 1.10
CA SER A 42 -14.02 -0.91 1.63
C SER A 42 -14.49 0.34 0.89
N LEU A 43 -13.60 1.32 0.64
CA LEU A 43 -13.98 2.53 -0.09
C LEU A 43 -14.55 2.22 -1.47
N HIS A 44 -13.85 1.39 -2.25
CA HIS A 44 -14.24 1.10 -3.61
C HIS A 44 -15.58 0.34 -3.65
N HIS A 45 -15.77 -0.63 -2.75
CA HIS A 45 -17.02 -1.37 -2.65
C HIS A 45 -18.18 -0.51 -2.14
N GLN A 46 -17.95 0.37 -1.16
CA GLN A 46 -18.98 1.28 -0.64
C GLN A 46 -19.46 2.24 -1.73
N VAL A 47 -18.54 2.91 -2.42
CA VAL A 47 -18.87 3.84 -3.51
C VAL A 47 -19.56 3.11 -4.65
N TRP A 48 -19.05 1.95 -5.05
CA TRP A 48 -19.59 1.18 -6.17
C TRP A 48 -21.00 0.64 -5.88
N GLY A 49 -21.19 -0.02 -4.73
CA GLY A 49 -22.45 -0.62 -4.32
C GLY A 49 -23.58 0.38 -4.07
N HIS A 50 -23.25 1.66 -3.83
CA HIS A 50 -24.23 2.72 -3.58
C HIS A 50 -24.36 3.74 -4.72
N SER A 51 -23.59 3.60 -5.80
CA SER A 51 -23.59 4.55 -6.91
C SER A 51 -24.95 4.67 -7.63
N GLY A 52 -25.75 3.60 -7.68
CA GLY A 52 -27.12 3.66 -8.23
C GLY A 52 -28.11 4.48 -7.40
N THR A 53 -27.74 4.83 -6.16
CA THR A 53 -28.53 5.65 -5.24
C THR A 53 -27.89 7.01 -4.96
N GLY A 54 -26.83 7.38 -5.68
CA GLY A 54 -26.04 8.58 -5.42
C GLY A 54 -25.30 8.55 -4.08
N GLY A 55 -24.97 7.37 -3.56
CA GLY A 55 -24.36 7.22 -2.24
C GLY A 55 -22.97 7.82 -2.12
N GLU A 56 -22.26 8.02 -3.22
CA GLU A 56 -21.01 8.76 -3.30
C GLU A 56 -21.15 10.21 -2.79
N PHE A 57 -22.30 10.86 -3.02
CA PHE A 57 -22.58 12.20 -2.50
C PHE A 57 -22.77 12.21 -0.99
N ILE A 58 -23.00 11.06 -0.36
CA ILE A 58 -23.07 10.92 1.10
C ILE A 58 -21.70 10.52 1.64
N LEU A 59 -21.09 9.47 1.08
CA LEU A 59 -19.82 8.88 1.53
C LEU A 59 -18.63 9.82 1.40
N GLU A 60 -18.58 10.59 0.31
CA GLU A 60 -17.45 11.48 -0.01
C GLU A 60 -17.66 12.91 0.49
N ASN A 61 -18.76 13.18 1.19
CA ASN A 61 -19.04 14.48 1.81
C ASN A 61 -18.74 14.52 3.31
N ALA A 62 -18.83 15.72 3.91
CA ALA A 62 -18.74 15.88 5.36
C ALA A 62 -20.03 15.42 6.06
N PHE A 63 -19.90 14.94 7.29
CA PHE A 63 -21.05 14.72 8.17
C PHE A 63 -21.86 16.01 8.35
N GLY A 64 -23.16 15.98 8.06
CA GLY A 64 -24.05 17.13 8.10
C GLY A 64 -24.05 18.00 6.84
N TRP A 65 -23.34 17.59 5.77
CA TRP A 65 -23.46 18.23 4.47
C TRP A 65 -24.90 18.12 3.95
N ASP A 66 -25.46 19.23 3.49
CA ASP A 66 -26.85 19.33 3.01
C ASP A 66 -27.91 18.77 3.99
N GLY A 67 -27.65 18.89 5.30
CA GLY A 67 -28.53 18.36 6.33
C GLY A 67 -28.54 16.83 6.47
N VAL A 68 -27.62 16.12 5.80
CA VAL A 68 -27.53 14.66 5.84
C VAL A 68 -26.58 14.21 6.96
N TYR A 69 -27.13 13.49 7.94
CA TYR A 69 -26.41 12.99 9.10
C TYR A 69 -26.39 11.47 9.14
N GLN A 70 -25.43 10.85 8.46
CA GLN A 70 -25.22 9.39 8.50
C GLN A 70 -24.07 9.05 9.45
N ILE A 71 -24.26 8.04 10.31
CA ILE A 71 -23.25 7.63 11.30
C ILE A 71 -21.93 7.25 10.63
N ILE A 72 -21.98 6.61 9.47
CA ILE A 72 -20.80 6.20 8.73
C ILE A 72 -19.98 7.39 8.19
N CYS A 73 -20.55 8.60 8.13
CA CYS A 73 -19.84 9.81 7.70
C CYS A 73 -19.20 10.56 8.87
N PHE A 74 -19.46 10.14 10.12
CA PHE A 74 -18.95 10.81 11.31
C PHE A 74 -17.40 10.83 11.32
N PRO A 75 -16.75 11.95 11.71
CA PRO A 75 -15.30 12.04 11.75
C PRO A 75 -14.65 10.91 12.54
N GLY A 76 -13.57 10.34 12.01
CA GLY A 76 -12.93 9.12 12.55
C GLY A 76 -13.63 7.83 12.12
N ILE A 77 -14.94 7.68 12.34
CA ILE A 77 -15.70 6.48 11.93
C ILE A 77 -15.67 6.31 10.41
N ARG A 78 -15.81 7.40 9.65
CA ARG A 78 -15.82 7.38 8.19
C ARG A 78 -14.60 6.75 7.55
N ILE A 79 -13.45 6.74 8.23
CA ILE A 79 -12.24 6.11 7.72
C ILE A 79 -12.47 4.62 7.47
N LEU A 80 -13.30 3.95 8.28
CA LEU A 80 -13.62 2.53 8.10
C LEU A 80 -14.43 2.25 6.83
N PHE A 81 -15.12 3.25 6.30
CA PHE A 81 -16.04 3.13 5.16
C PHE A 81 -15.47 3.74 3.88
N SER A 82 -15.01 4.99 3.96
CA SER A 82 -14.50 5.81 2.86
C SER A 82 -13.03 6.24 3.06
N GLY A 83 -12.23 5.52 3.84
CA GLY A 83 -10.84 5.88 4.16
C GLY A 83 -9.77 5.43 3.17
N GLY A 84 -10.15 4.91 2.00
CA GLY A 84 -9.21 4.36 1.02
C GLY A 84 -8.13 5.34 0.55
N HIS A 85 -8.47 6.63 0.37
CA HIS A 85 -7.47 7.64 -0.02
C HIS A 85 -6.45 7.93 1.09
N LEU A 86 -6.87 7.93 2.37
CA LEU A 86 -5.94 8.01 3.50
C LEU A 86 -5.04 6.77 3.54
N ALA A 87 -5.59 5.59 3.30
CA ALA A 87 -4.83 4.34 3.28
C ALA A 87 -3.70 4.37 2.23
N VAL A 88 -3.95 4.95 1.05
CA VAL A 88 -2.88 5.17 0.04
C VAL A 88 -1.78 6.09 0.58
N ALA A 89 -2.14 7.18 1.24
CA ALA A 89 -1.13 8.06 1.85
C ALA A 89 -0.33 7.34 2.95
N VAL A 90 -0.98 6.50 3.76
CA VAL A 90 -0.32 5.65 4.77
C VAL A 90 0.65 4.66 4.11
N PHE A 91 0.31 4.05 2.97
CA PHE A 91 1.24 3.20 2.23
C PHE A 91 2.53 3.93 1.88
N PHE A 92 2.43 5.15 1.37
CA PHE A 92 3.61 5.91 0.94
C PHE A 92 4.52 6.29 2.12
N VAL A 93 3.95 6.64 3.29
CA VAL A 93 4.75 6.88 4.51
C VAL A 93 5.43 5.59 4.97
N ILE A 94 4.71 4.47 4.99
CA ILE A 94 5.28 3.16 5.38
C ILE A 94 6.40 2.76 4.41
N SER A 95 6.18 2.92 3.10
CA SER A 95 7.17 2.67 2.06
C SER A 95 8.43 3.51 2.31
N GLY A 96 8.29 4.83 2.52
CA GLY A 96 9.41 5.70 2.87
C GLY A 96 10.17 5.22 4.11
N TYR A 97 9.46 4.86 5.18
CA TYR A 97 10.06 4.36 6.42
C TYR A 97 10.85 3.06 6.19
N VAL A 98 10.21 2.04 5.61
CA VAL A 98 10.80 0.70 5.44
C VAL A 98 11.99 0.72 4.48
N LEU A 99 11.94 1.54 3.43
CA LEU A 99 13.05 1.70 2.50
C LEU A 99 14.27 2.37 3.15
N SER A 100 14.05 3.24 4.13
CA SER A 100 15.11 3.95 4.84
C SER A 100 15.73 3.18 6.00
N MET A 101 15.02 2.22 6.61
CA MET A 101 15.47 1.45 7.78
C MET A 101 16.89 0.89 7.62
N LYS A 102 17.12 0.02 6.63
CA LYS A 102 18.43 -0.62 6.50
C LYS A 102 19.54 0.37 6.08
N PRO A 103 19.36 1.21 5.05
CA PRO A 103 20.41 2.17 4.68
C PRO A 103 20.75 3.15 5.81
N LEU A 104 19.78 3.72 6.53
CA LEU A 104 20.05 4.62 7.65
C LEU A 104 20.80 3.93 8.78
N SER A 105 20.49 2.65 9.06
CA SER A 105 21.24 1.89 10.07
C SER A 105 22.73 1.77 9.72
N LEU A 106 23.04 1.60 8.43
CA LEU A 106 24.41 1.49 7.90
C LEU A 106 25.12 2.85 7.84
N ILE A 107 24.42 3.92 7.41
CA ILE A 107 24.94 5.30 7.45
C ILE A 107 25.36 5.66 8.88
N GLN A 108 24.49 5.39 9.86
CA GLN A 108 24.78 5.67 11.25
C GLN A 108 25.81 4.72 11.88
N ALA A 109 26.13 3.59 11.24
CA ALA A 109 27.22 2.70 11.62
C ALA A 109 28.55 3.07 10.94
N GLY A 110 28.54 4.02 10.00
CA GLY A 110 29.72 4.40 9.21
C GLY A 110 30.09 3.40 8.11
N ASP A 111 29.23 2.43 7.80
CA ASP A 111 29.50 1.38 6.81
C ASP A 111 28.98 1.80 5.42
N ALA A 112 29.71 2.73 4.79
CA ALA A 112 29.35 3.30 3.49
C ALA A 112 29.33 2.26 2.36
N THR A 113 30.22 1.27 2.41
CA THR A 113 30.33 0.21 1.40
C THR A 113 29.09 -0.69 1.42
N ARG A 114 28.71 -1.24 2.59
CA ARG A 114 27.52 -2.07 2.66
C ARG A 114 26.24 -1.28 2.40
N MET A 115 26.24 0.00 2.74
CA MET A 115 25.11 0.90 2.45
C MET A 115 24.92 1.06 0.94
N SER A 116 25.98 1.33 0.18
CA SER A 116 25.90 1.50 -1.26
C SER A 116 25.51 0.20 -1.96
N GLU A 117 26.07 -0.94 -1.54
CA GLU A 117 25.66 -2.28 -2.00
C GLU A 117 24.17 -2.54 -1.72
N ASN A 118 23.70 -2.17 -0.53
CA ASN A 118 22.30 -2.34 -0.15
C ASN A 118 21.36 -1.51 -1.02
N LEU A 119 21.69 -0.23 -1.26
CA LEU A 119 20.91 0.67 -2.11
C LEU A 119 20.90 0.21 -3.57
N ALA A 120 22.06 -0.14 -4.13
CA ALA A 120 22.16 -0.63 -5.50
C ALA A 120 21.28 -1.87 -5.72
N SER A 121 21.36 -2.82 -4.79
CA SER A 121 20.58 -4.05 -4.79
C SER A 121 19.07 -3.79 -4.62
N ALA A 122 18.70 -2.82 -3.78
CA ALA A 122 17.30 -2.44 -3.56
C ALA A 122 16.70 -1.74 -4.79
N LEU A 123 17.40 -0.79 -5.38
CA LEU A 123 16.98 -0.04 -6.57
C LEU A 123 16.80 -0.97 -7.78
N PHE A 124 17.78 -1.83 -8.07
CA PHE A 124 17.72 -2.78 -9.19
C PHE A 124 16.45 -3.65 -9.15
N ARG A 125 16.14 -4.19 -7.96
CA ARG A 125 14.99 -5.10 -7.81
C ARG A 125 13.64 -4.39 -7.72
N ARG A 126 13.61 -3.12 -7.33
CA ARG A 126 12.35 -2.42 -6.98
C ARG A 126 11.40 -2.35 -8.17
N TRP A 127 11.90 -2.03 -9.36
CA TRP A 127 11.08 -1.97 -10.57
C TRP A 127 10.46 -3.35 -10.87
N LEU A 128 11.28 -4.40 -10.92
CA LEU A 128 10.83 -5.76 -11.20
C LEU A 128 9.77 -6.24 -10.19
N ARG A 129 9.99 -6.01 -8.89
CA ARG A 129 9.05 -6.42 -7.83
C ARG A 129 7.69 -5.74 -7.93
N LEU A 130 7.66 -4.47 -8.33
CA LEU A 130 6.41 -3.73 -8.47
C LEU A 130 5.69 -4.10 -9.77
N TYR A 131 6.41 -4.20 -10.88
CA TYR A 131 5.80 -4.31 -12.21
C TYR A 131 5.52 -5.74 -12.67
N ILE A 132 6.27 -6.75 -12.22
CA ILE A 132 6.00 -8.16 -12.59
C ILE A 132 4.61 -8.61 -12.10
N PRO A 133 4.21 -8.38 -10.83
CA PRO A 133 2.88 -8.78 -10.39
C PRO A 133 1.76 -7.98 -11.05
N VAL A 134 1.98 -6.72 -11.40
CA VAL A 134 1.02 -5.92 -12.19
C VAL A 134 0.86 -6.50 -13.60
N ALA A 135 1.97 -6.82 -14.27
CA ALA A 135 1.94 -7.48 -15.58
C ALA A 135 1.20 -8.81 -15.52
N GLY A 136 1.52 -9.67 -14.55
CA GLY A 136 0.89 -10.98 -14.39
C GLY A 136 -0.61 -10.89 -14.10
N THR A 137 -1.02 -9.99 -13.21
CA THR A 137 -2.45 -9.83 -12.87
C THR A 137 -3.26 -9.22 -14.01
N THR A 138 -2.75 -8.18 -14.67
CA THR A 138 -3.45 -7.57 -15.83
C THR A 138 -3.48 -8.49 -17.04
N PHE A 139 -2.43 -9.29 -17.28
CA PHE A 139 -2.40 -10.30 -18.34
C PHE A 139 -3.46 -11.40 -18.11
N LEU A 140 -3.52 -11.95 -16.89
CA LEU A 140 -4.53 -12.95 -16.54
C LEU A 140 -5.95 -12.37 -16.64
N TRP A 141 -6.10 -11.10 -16.26
CA TRP A 141 -7.35 -10.38 -16.32
C TRP A 141 -7.85 -10.18 -17.76
N MET A 142 -7.01 -9.63 -18.64
CA MET A 142 -7.25 -9.56 -20.09
C MET A 142 -7.60 -10.93 -20.67
N THR A 143 -6.85 -11.96 -20.30
CA THR A 143 -7.06 -13.34 -20.80
C THR A 143 -8.44 -13.87 -20.40
N SER A 144 -8.90 -13.56 -19.19
CA SER A 144 -10.22 -13.97 -18.71
C SER A 144 -11.38 -13.40 -19.53
N TRP A 145 -11.23 -12.20 -20.11
CA TRP A 145 -12.24 -11.59 -20.99
C TRP A 145 -12.47 -12.42 -22.24
N HIS A 146 -11.40 -12.89 -22.87
CA HIS A 146 -11.49 -13.70 -24.09
C HIS A 146 -11.89 -15.16 -23.82
N LEU A 147 -11.41 -15.76 -22.73
CA LEU A 147 -11.72 -17.16 -22.41
C LEU A 147 -13.15 -17.35 -21.91
N PHE A 148 -13.61 -16.48 -21.01
CA PHE A 148 -14.91 -16.63 -20.35
C PHE A 148 -15.97 -15.69 -20.92
N LYS A 149 -15.63 -14.89 -21.95
CA LYS A 149 -16.50 -13.85 -22.53
C LYS A 149 -17.04 -12.88 -21.46
N ILE A 150 -16.22 -12.61 -20.45
CA ILE A 150 -16.56 -11.69 -19.36
C ILE A 150 -16.36 -10.26 -19.85
N ARG A 151 -17.39 -9.44 -19.70
CA ARG A 151 -17.30 -7.99 -19.88
C ARG A 151 -17.01 -7.30 -18.55
N SER A 152 -16.00 -6.44 -18.55
CA SER A 152 -15.68 -5.54 -17.44
C SER A 152 -16.76 -4.47 -17.31
N SER A 153 -17.16 -4.19 -16.07
CA SER A 153 -18.14 -3.14 -15.75
C SER A 153 -17.46 -1.81 -15.39
N ASN A 154 -16.13 -1.71 -15.52
CA ASN A 154 -15.38 -0.48 -15.31
C ASN A 154 -15.82 0.58 -16.35
N PRO A 155 -16.23 1.81 -15.96
CA PRO A 155 -16.69 2.84 -16.89
C PRO A 155 -15.62 3.31 -17.87
N ILE A 156 -14.34 3.15 -17.52
CA ILE A 156 -13.18 3.61 -18.31
C ILE A 156 -12.58 2.45 -19.13
N ALA A 157 -13.01 1.20 -18.90
CA ALA A 157 -12.50 0.07 -19.65
C ALA A 157 -12.90 0.19 -21.13
N GLN A 158 -11.88 0.13 -21.99
CA GLN A 158 -12.09 0.07 -23.43
C GLN A 158 -12.75 -1.26 -23.81
N MET A 159 -13.47 -1.27 -24.93
CA MET A 159 -14.01 -2.52 -25.45
C MET A 159 -12.85 -3.49 -25.76
N PRO A 160 -13.00 -4.79 -25.40
CA PRO A 160 -12.04 -5.80 -25.80
C PRO A 160 -11.92 -5.87 -27.32
N GLU A 161 -10.71 -6.11 -27.81
CA GLU A 161 -10.45 -6.34 -29.23
C GLU A 161 -11.17 -7.59 -29.72
N SER A 162 -11.41 -7.67 -31.04
CA SER A 162 -12.09 -8.81 -31.65
C SER A 162 -11.25 -10.09 -31.61
N THR A 163 -9.92 -9.97 -31.53
CA THR A 163 -8.98 -11.09 -31.53
C THR A 163 -8.08 -11.06 -30.31
N TYR A 164 -7.73 -12.24 -29.78
CA TYR A 164 -6.83 -12.35 -28.63
C TYR A 164 -5.43 -11.79 -28.91
N LEU A 165 -4.92 -11.94 -30.14
CA LEU A 165 -3.63 -11.36 -30.52
C LEU A 165 -3.68 -9.83 -30.58
N GLY A 166 -4.79 -9.27 -31.05
CA GLY A 166 -5.02 -7.82 -31.00
C GLY A 166 -5.04 -7.30 -29.56
N GLU A 167 -5.77 -7.99 -28.67
CA GLU A 167 -5.82 -7.62 -27.26
C GLU A 167 -4.45 -7.74 -26.58
N LEU A 168 -3.70 -8.81 -26.86
CA LEU A 168 -2.35 -8.99 -26.34
C LEU A 168 -1.41 -7.86 -26.77
N TRP A 169 -1.50 -7.41 -28.02
CA TRP A 169 -0.72 -6.29 -28.53
C TRP A 169 -1.13 -4.96 -27.89
N LYS A 170 -2.43 -4.74 -27.71
CA LYS A 170 -2.99 -3.57 -27.01
C LYS A 170 -2.54 -3.52 -25.56
N TRP A 171 -2.62 -4.65 -24.84
CA TRP A 171 -2.10 -4.79 -23.49
C TRP A 171 -0.60 -4.53 -23.40
N TYR A 172 0.19 -5.05 -24.34
CA TYR A 172 1.62 -4.76 -24.37
C TYR A 172 1.89 -3.27 -24.56
N CYS A 173 1.18 -2.60 -25.49
CA CYS A 173 1.32 -1.16 -25.71
C CYS A 173 0.92 -0.34 -24.48
N ASP A 174 -0.19 -0.68 -23.84
CA ASP A 174 -0.67 -0.05 -22.59
C ASP A 174 0.36 -0.24 -21.46
N PHE A 175 0.76 -1.49 -21.19
CA PHE A 175 1.69 -1.84 -20.13
C PHE A 175 3.07 -1.20 -20.34
N LYS A 176 3.59 -1.18 -21.58
CA LYS A 176 4.86 -0.54 -21.92
C LYS A 176 4.83 0.96 -21.54
N ASN A 177 3.78 1.68 -21.93
CA ASN A 177 3.63 3.11 -21.63
C ASN A 177 3.44 3.33 -20.12
N TYR A 178 2.54 2.56 -19.50
CA TYR A 178 2.31 2.58 -18.05
C TYR A 178 3.59 2.32 -17.23
N SER A 179 4.45 1.42 -17.71
CA SER A 179 5.70 1.06 -17.03
C SER A 179 6.80 2.12 -17.13
N PHE A 180 6.64 3.10 -18.03
CA PHE A 180 7.55 4.24 -18.14
C PHE A 180 7.21 5.31 -17.09
N VAL A 181 7.86 5.16 -15.94
CA VAL A 181 7.61 5.99 -14.76
C VAL A 181 7.88 7.48 -14.93
N PHE A 182 8.60 7.95 -15.95
CA PHE A 182 8.86 9.38 -16.15
C PHE A 182 7.89 10.04 -17.14
N GLN A 183 6.88 9.31 -17.63
CA GLN A 183 5.70 9.91 -18.25
C GLN A 183 4.88 10.66 -17.20
N GLY A 184 3.95 11.52 -17.60
CA GLY A 184 3.07 12.26 -16.67
C GLY A 184 2.19 11.36 -15.78
N GLU A 185 0.88 11.42 -15.97
CA GLU A 185 -0.04 10.51 -15.27
C GLU A 185 -0.05 9.15 -15.98
N ALA A 186 0.56 8.15 -15.32
CA ALA A 186 0.61 6.79 -15.83
C ALA A 186 -0.68 6.06 -15.42
N TRP A 187 -1.46 5.67 -16.43
CA TRP A 187 -2.70 4.93 -16.27
C TRP A 187 -2.57 3.53 -16.89
N ASN A 188 -3.29 2.57 -16.34
CA ASN A 188 -3.36 1.21 -16.88
C ASN A 188 -4.81 0.91 -17.24
N ALA A 189 -5.09 0.70 -18.53
CA ALA A 189 -6.46 0.52 -19.01
C ALA A 189 -7.11 -0.79 -18.51
N TYR A 190 -6.30 -1.77 -18.11
CA TYR A 190 -6.77 -3.06 -17.60
C TYR A 190 -7.01 -3.04 -16.10
N ASN A 191 -6.35 -2.15 -15.36
CA ASN A 191 -6.53 -1.98 -13.93
C ASN A 191 -6.16 -0.56 -13.47
N ASP A 192 -7.13 0.35 -13.50
CA ASP A 192 -6.92 1.75 -13.15
C ASP A 192 -6.44 1.97 -11.71
N HIS A 193 -6.84 1.12 -10.78
CA HIS A 193 -6.45 1.22 -9.38
C HIS A 193 -4.93 1.10 -9.20
N THR A 194 -4.20 0.58 -10.19
CA THR A 194 -2.73 0.51 -10.18
C THR A 194 -2.00 1.84 -10.36
N TRP A 195 -2.71 2.97 -10.57
CA TRP A 195 -2.15 4.33 -10.71
C TRP A 195 -1.12 4.73 -9.64
N SER A 196 -1.21 4.17 -8.42
CA SER A 196 -0.28 4.50 -7.33
C SER A 196 1.10 3.81 -7.48
N ILE A 197 1.24 2.77 -8.30
CA ILE A 197 2.48 1.99 -8.43
C ILE A 197 3.62 2.79 -9.10
N PRO A 198 3.39 3.54 -10.19
CA PRO A 198 4.40 4.46 -10.71
C PRO A 198 4.86 5.49 -9.68
N MET A 199 3.94 6.02 -8.87
CA MET A 199 4.25 6.96 -7.79
C MET A 199 5.08 6.30 -6.68
N GLU A 200 4.74 5.06 -6.31
CA GLU A 200 5.52 4.23 -5.38
C GLU A 200 6.96 4.05 -5.85
N PHE A 201 7.17 3.81 -7.14
CA PHE A 201 8.52 3.70 -7.70
C PHE A 201 9.29 5.04 -7.69
N ARG A 202 8.65 6.14 -8.11
CA ARG A 202 9.25 7.49 -8.06
C ARG A 202 9.64 7.88 -6.63
N GLY A 203 8.73 7.67 -5.67
CA GLY A 203 8.99 7.92 -4.25
C GLY A 203 10.15 7.07 -3.72
N SER A 204 10.24 5.81 -4.15
CA SER A 204 11.37 4.93 -3.81
C SER A 204 12.70 5.50 -4.32
N ILE A 205 12.74 6.00 -5.57
CA ILE A 205 13.93 6.63 -6.14
C ILE A 205 14.34 7.84 -5.29
N VAL A 206 13.39 8.73 -4.95
CA VAL A 206 13.66 9.91 -4.12
C VAL A 206 14.31 9.51 -2.80
N VAL A 207 13.81 8.47 -2.12
CA VAL A 207 14.40 7.98 -0.86
C VAL A 207 15.81 7.44 -1.09
N TYR A 208 16.01 6.56 -2.08
CA TYR A 208 17.32 5.97 -2.33
C TYR A 208 18.38 7.00 -2.71
N THR A 209 18.05 7.95 -3.58
CA THR A 209 18.98 9.00 -4.00
C THR A 209 19.26 9.99 -2.87
N SER A 210 18.26 10.33 -2.06
CA SER A 210 18.45 11.20 -0.88
C SER A 210 19.37 10.54 0.15
N LEU A 211 19.16 9.26 0.47
CA LEU A 211 20.01 8.54 1.41
C LEU A 211 21.45 8.41 0.91
N LEU A 212 21.63 8.17 -0.39
CA LEU A 212 22.96 8.14 -1.00
C LEU A 212 23.64 9.51 -0.94
N ALA A 213 22.95 10.58 -1.35
CA ALA A 213 23.47 11.93 -1.37
C ALA A 213 23.81 12.47 0.03
N LEU A 214 23.02 12.10 1.03
CA LEU A 214 23.19 12.55 2.42
C LEU A 214 24.04 11.60 3.27
N SER A 215 24.56 10.50 2.69
CA SER A 215 25.30 9.48 3.43
C SER A 215 26.58 10.01 4.09
N GLY A 216 27.26 10.97 3.45
CA GLY A 216 28.45 11.64 3.98
C GLY A 216 28.15 12.84 4.89
N CYS A 217 26.88 13.26 4.99
CA CYS A 217 26.52 14.42 5.80
C CYS A 217 26.54 14.07 7.30
N GLY A 218 27.00 15.02 8.12
CA GLY A 218 26.80 14.95 9.57
C GLY A 218 25.31 14.91 9.93
N ARG A 219 24.97 14.31 11.07
CA ARG A 219 23.57 14.09 11.52
C ARG A 219 22.66 15.32 11.35
N ASN A 220 23.07 16.46 11.89
CA ASN A 220 22.23 17.65 11.90
C ASN A 220 22.05 18.23 10.48
N SER A 221 23.09 18.16 9.65
CA SER A 221 23.03 18.58 8.25
C SER A 221 22.12 17.66 7.45
N ARG A 222 22.21 16.33 7.66
CA ARG A 222 21.31 15.36 7.04
C ARG A 222 19.85 15.67 7.38
N LEU A 223 19.52 15.78 8.67
CA LEU A 223 18.16 16.10 9.12
C LEU A 223 17.66 17.43 8.52
N LEU A 224 18.51 18.45 8.49
CA LEU A 224 18.16 19.73 7.86
C LEU A 224 17.85 19.55 6.37
N CYS A 225 18.67 18.81 5.63
CA CYS A 225 18.43 18.52 4.21
C CYS A 225 17.13 17.73 4.00
N GLU A 226 16.83 16.74 4.84
CA GLU A 226 15.57 15.99 4.79
C GLU A 226 14.36 16.90 5.01
N PHE A 227 14.41 17.80 6.01
CA PHE A 227 13.35 18.78 6.25
C PHE A 227 13.21 19.82 5.14
N VAL A 228 14.33 20.27 4.55
CA VAL A 228 14.31 21.18 3.39
C VAL A 228 13.66 20.48 2.18
N LEU A 229 13.99 19.22 1.95
CA LEU A 229 13.38 18.42 0.88
C LEU A 229 11.87 18.22 1.12
N LEU A 230 11.47 17.94 2.37
CA LEU A 230 10.06 17.85 2.73
C LEU A 230 9.32 19.18 2.50
N TYR A 231 9.91 20.30 2.94
CA TYR A 231 9.36 21.63 2.72
C TYR A 231 9.20 21.94 1.23
N TYR A 232 10.21 21.61 0.42
CA TYR A 232 10.16 21.76 -1.03
C TYR A 232 8.96 21.02 -1.65
N PHE A 233 8.77 19.74 -1.33
CA PHE A 233 7.68 18.93 -1.88
C PHE A 233 6.28 19.33 -1.41
N LEU A 234 6.15 20.06 -0.31
CA LEU A 234 4.84 20.47 0.23
C LEU A 234 4.48 21.92 -0.08
N TYR A 235 5.45 22.82 -0.07
CA TYR A 235 5.19 24.26 -0.12
C TYR A 235 5.73 24.94 -1.37
N VAL A 236 6.64 24.30 -2.11
CA VAL A 236 7.23 24.87 -3.33
C VAL A 236 6.69 24.21 -4.59
N VAL A 237 6.57 22.88 -4.60
CA VAL A 237 6.04 22.11 -5.73
C VAL A 237 4.90 21.19 -5.29
N ASP A 238 4.09 20.73 -6.24
CA ASP A 238 3.07 19.71 -5.97
C ASP A 238 3.69 18.30 -5.92
N GLY A 239 4.47 18.06 -4.88
CA GLY A 239 5.24 16.83 -4.68
C GLY A 239 4.67 15.93 -3.59
N TRP A 240 3.37 15.98 -3.31
CA TRP A 240 2.75 15.39 -2.12
C TRP A 240 3.15 13.92 -1.87
N TYR A 241 3.23 13.10 -2.92
CA TYR A 241 3.61 11.69 -2.81
C TYR A 241 5.10 11.53 -2.47
N CYS A 242 5.99 12.30 -3.09
CA CYS A 242 7.41 12.36 -2.70
C CYS A 242 7.56 12.84 -1.25
N GLY A 243 6.76 13.83 -0.85
CA GLY A 243 6.69 14.32 0.52
C GLY A 243 6.34 13.22 1.52
N LEU A 244 5.34 12.37 1.23
CA LEU A 244 4.96 11.23 2.08
C LEU A 244 6.13 10.25 2.30
N PHE A 245 6.86 9.93 1.23
CA PHE A 245 8.05 9.07 1.30
C PHE A 245 9.16 9.70 2.14
N VAL A 246 9.44 10.99 1.94
CA VAL A 246 10.43 11.74 2.72
C VAL A 246 10.02 11.84 4.19
N ALA A 247 8.72 12.03 4.48
CA ALA A 247 8.21 12.01 5.85
C ALA A 247 8.44 10.64 6.51
N GLY A 248 8.19 9.53 5.79
CA GLY A 248 8.53 8.19 6.25
C GLY A 248 10.02 8.01 6.57
N MET A 249 10.90 8.52 5.70
CA MET A 249 12.35 8.54 5.92
C MET A 249 12.75 9.33 7.18
N ILE A 250 12.17 10.52 7.39
CA ILE A 250 12.42 11.36 8.57
C ILE A 250 11.95 10.65 9.85
N ILE A 251 10.77 10.03 9.84
CA ILE A 251 10.25 9.26 10.98
C ILE A 251 11.23 8.12 11.31
N CYS A 252 11.74 7.42 10.29
CA CYS A 252 12.74 6.36 10.45
C CYS A 252 14.06 6.88 11.05
N ASP A 253 14.58 8.02 10.60
CA ASP A 253 15.83 8.58 11.18
C ASP A 253 15.62 8.98 12.65
N PHE A 254 14.47 9.57 12.98
CA PHE A 254 14.13 9.88 14.38
C PHE A 254 14.00 8.64 15.25
N ASP A 255 13.41 7.55 14.76
CA ASP A 255 13.30 6.30 15.50
C ASP A 255 14.67 5.70 15.80
N HIS A 256 15.60 5.71 14.83
CA HIS A 256 16.97 5.29 15.05
C HIS A 256 17.71 6.18 16.07
N LEU A 257 17.53 7.50 15.99
CA LEU A 257 18.12 8.43 16.96
C LEU A 257 17.54 8.25 18.36
N SER A 258 16.24 7.96 18.46
CA SER A 258 15.53 7.65 19.70
C SER A 258 16.06 6.37 20.35
N ALA A 259 16.25 5.30 19.56
CA ALA A 259 16.79 4.03 20.03
C ALA A 259 18.21 4.17 20.60
N ARG A 260 19.02 5.09 20.07
CA ARG A 260 20.39 5.38 20.55
C ARG A 260 20.45 6.46 21.64
N GLY A 261 19.32 7.00 22.09
CA GLY A 261 19.29 8.08 23.09
C GLY A 261 19.82 9.42 22.60
N HIS A 262 19.94 9.61 21.27
CA HIS A 262 20.55 10.77 20.63
C HIS A 262 19.52 11.78 20.10
N LEU A 263 18.29 11.77 20.63
CA LEU A 263 17.25 12.73 20.26
C LEU A 263 17.67 14.18 20.60
N PRO A 264 17.26 15.18 19.79
CA PRO A 264 17.38 16.58 20.14
C PRO A 264 16.82 16.88 21.54
N ARG A 265 17.53 17.71 22.34
CA ARG A 265 17.19 18.00 23.75
C ARG A 265 15.73 18.39 23.97
N ARG A 266 15.14 19.19 23.07
CA ARG A 266 13.72 19.61 23.14
C ARG A 266 12.75 18.44 22.98
N LEU A 267 13.04 17.49 22.10
CA LEU A 267 12.22 16.28 21.90
C LEU A 267 12.37 15.30 23.08
N HIS A 268 13.56 15.25 23.70
CA HIS A 268 13.76 14.43 24.89
C HIS A 268 12.89 14.89 26.08
N ALA A 269 12.66 16.19 26.24
CA ALA A 269 11.79 16.72 27.29
C ALA A 269 10.31 16.29 27.13
N LEU A 270 9.84 16.12 25.89
CA LEU A 270 8.47 15.68 25.58
C LEU A 270 8.22 14.20 25.88
N LYS A 271 9.28 13.41 26.16
CA LYS A 271 9.18 11.96 26.45
C LYS A 271 8.26 11.67 27.64
N LYS A 272 8.14 12.59 28.61
CA LYS A 272 7.25 12.46 29.79
C LYS A 272 5.76 12.40 29.42
N HIS A 273 5.35 13.11 28.35
CA HIS A 273 3.95 13.20 27.92
C HIS A 273 3.69 12.48 26.59
N LYS A 274 4.61 11.61 26.17
CA LYS A 274 4.61 10.99 24.83
C LYS A 274 3.30 10.27 24.48
N THR A 275 2.65 9.62 25.44
CA THR A 275 1.41 8.87 25.22
C THR A 275 0.23 9.79 24.97
N TRP A 276 0.08 10.84 25.78
CA TRP A 276 -0.98 11.82 25.59
C TRP A 276 -0.81 12.60 24.28
N ILE A 277 0.43 13.01 23.96
CA ILE A 277 0.75 13.65 22.67
C ILE A 277 0.42 12.70 21.51
N ALA A 278 0.73 11.42 21.62
CA ALA A 278 0.40 10.43 20.58
C ALA A 278 -1.11 10.31 20.37
N TYR A 279 -1.92 10.30 21.43
CA TYR A 279 -3.39 10.31 21.30
C TYR A 279 -3.90 11.58 20.59
N LEU A 280 -3.37 12.75 20.95
CA LEU A 280 -3.75 14.00 20.29
C LEU A 280 -3.40 13.99 18.80
N ILE A 281 -2.16 13.59 18.46
CA ILE A 281 -1.71 13.43 17.08
C ILE A 281 -2.59 12.43 16.33
N PHE A 282 -2.93 11.30 16.95
CA PHE A 282 -3.79 10.28 16.35
C PHE A 282 -5.19 10.82 16.05
N VAL A 283 -5.83 11.51 17.00
CA VAL A 283 -7.17 12.10 16.80
C VAL A 283 -7.16 13.16 15.70
N ILE A 284 -6.12 14.01 15.65
CA ILE A 284 -5.94 14.97 14.55
C ILE A 284 -5.80 14.23 13.22
N GLY A 285 -5.00 13.16 13.18
CA GLY A 285 -4.82 12.36 11.98
C GLY A 285 -6.12 11.71 11.49
N LEU A 286 -6.93 11.16 12.40
CA LEU A 286 -8.24 10.60 12.08
C LEU A 286 -9.23 11.65 11.55
N TYR A 287 -9.18 12.88 12.09
CA TYR A 287 -10.03 13.96 11.62
C TYR A 287 -9.61 14.43 10.22
N LEU A 288 -8.32 14.75 10.03
CA LEU A 288 -7.78 15.24 8.76
C LEU A 288 -7.88 14.18 7.64
N GLY A 289 -7.75 12.90 7.99
CA GLY A 289 -7.89 11.80 7.04
C GLY A 289 -9.31 11.65 6.48
N GLY A 290 -10.30 12.16 7.21
CA GLY A 290 -11.69 12.23 6.80
C GLY A 290 -12.05 13.50 6.02
N VAL A 291 -11.13 14.06 5.22
CA VAL A 291 -11.42 15.19 4.33
C VAL A 291 -12.50 14.83 3.29
N PRO A 292 -13.52 15.68 3.06
CA PRO A 292 -14.48 15.48 1.97
C PRO A 292 -13.77 15.36 0.62
N SER A 293 -14.13 14.34 -0.17
CA SER A 293 -13.51 14.07 -1.47
C SER A 293 -14.45 14.17 -2.66
N ILE A 294 -15.72 14.54 -2.49
CA ILE A 294 -16.67 14.60 -3.61
C ILE A 294 -16.25 15.58 -4.70
N SER A 295 -15.58 16.67 -4.33
CA SER A 295 -15.12 17.71 -5.26
C SER A 295 -13.71 18.17 -4.88
N ASN A 296 -12.99 18.72 -5.86
CA ASN A 296 -11.73 19.45 -5.65
C ASN A 296 -11.96 20.97 -5.59
N ASP A 297 -13.17 21.41 -5.23
CA ASP A 297 -13.48 22.82 -5.04
C ASP A 297 -13.24 23.24 -3.58
N ILE A 298 -12.37 24.21 -3.38
CA ILE A 298 -12.04 24.72 -2.04
C ILE A 298 -13.23 25.43 -1.39
N TYR A 299 -14.14 26.02 -2.18
CA TYR A 299 -15.34 26.66 -1.66
C TYR A 299 -16.33 25.65 -1.11
N HIS A 300 -16.48 24.51 -1.78
CA HIS A 300 -17.22 23.37 -1.27
C HIS A 300 -16.65 22.87 0.07
N LEU A 301 -15.32 22.73 0.20
CA LEU A 301 -14.70 22.38 1.49
C LEU A 301 -14.98 23.45 2.56
N ARG A 302 -14.93 24.73 2.21
CA ARG A 302 -15.19 25.82 3.17
C ARG A 302 -16.61 25.81 3.71
N LYS A 303 -17.59 25.43 2.89
CA LYS A 303 -18.99 25.24 3.30
C LYS A 303 -19.23 23.96 4.11
N SER A 304 -18.32 23.00 4.04
CA SER A 304 -18.49 21.71 4.70
C SER A 304 -18.41 21.87 6.23
N PRO A 305 -19.39 21.35 7.00
CA PRO A 305 -19.38 21.45 8.46
C PRO A 305 -18.08 20.93 9.07
N GLY A 306 -17.46 21.73 9.94
CA GLY A 306 -16.18 21.41 10.58
C GLY A 306 -14.92 21.75 9.76
N TRP A 307 -15.03 22.05 8.47
CA TRP A 307 -13.87 22.26 7.58
C TRP A 307 -13.57 23.73 7.24
N TYR A 308 -14.39 24.67 7.70
CA TYR A 308 -14.26 26.10 7.40
C TYR A 308 -12.84 26.64 7.65
N TYR A 309 -12.32 26.52 8.88
CA TYR A 309 -10.99 27.04 9.23
C TYR A 309 -9.86 26.27 8.56
N LEU A 310 -10.00 24.94 8.45
CA LEU A 310 -9.00 24.09 7.80
C LEU A 310 -8.85 24.43 6.31
N SER A 311 -9.92 24.86 5.64
CA SER A 311 -9.88 25.26 4.23
C SER A 311 -8.87 26.39 3.93
N TYR A 312 -8.50 27.19 4.94
CA TYR A 312 -7.51 28.26 4.80
C TYR A 312 -6.06 27.80 4.96
N LEU A 313 -5.83 26.57 5.44
CA LEU A 313 -4.49 26.00 5.60
C LEU A 313 -3.92 25.43 4.30
N LYS A 314 -4.71 25.38 3.22
CA LYS A 314 -4.26 24.89 1.91
C LYS A 314 -3.05 25.71 1.42
N PRO A 315 -1.87 25.11 1.22
CA PRO A 315 -0.75 25.79 0.59
C PRO A 315 -1.00 26.01 -0.92
N GLN A 316 -0.37 27.03 -1.50
CA GLN A 316 -0.50 27.34 -2.93
C GLN A 316 -0.07 26.17 -3.84
N ALA A 317 0.96 25.42 -3.43
CA ALA A 317 1.58 24.39 -4.25
C ALA A 317 0.66 23.21 -4.62
N PHE A 318 -0.35 22.90 -3.79
CA PHE A 318 -1.23 21.75 -4.01
C PHE A 318 -2.35 22.06 -5.01
N TRP A 319 -2.37 21.37 -6.15
CA TRP A 319 -3.50 21.41 -7.08
C TRP A 319 -4.73 20.72 -6.49
N ASP A 320 -4.54 19.55 -5.87
CA ASP A 320 -5.56 18.85 -5.10
C ASP A 320 -5.28 18.99 -3.60
N PHE A 321 -6.04 19.88 -2.94
CA PHE A 321 -5.85 20.17 -1.51
C PHE A 321 -6.15 18.98 -0.61
N ARG A 322 -6.90 17.98 -1.08
CA ARG A 322 -7.28 16.82 -0.25
C ARG A 322 -6.05 16.00 0.10
N TRP A 323 -5.07 15.93 -0.80
CA TRP A 323 -3.79 15.28 -0.54
C TRP A 323 -2.95 16.01 0.51
N PHE A 324 -3.11 17.31 0.70
CA PHE A 324 -2.44 18.05 1.79
C PHE A 324 -2.94 17.59 3.16
N PHE A 325 -4.26 17.46 3.34
CA PHE A 325 -4.82 16.97 4.60
C PHE A 325 -4.50 15.49 4.83
N ARG A 326 -4.55 14.67 3.77
CA ARG A 326 -4.17 13.25 3.83
C ARG A 326 -2.67 13.06 4.12
N PHE A 327 -1.83 13.98 3.65
CA PHE A 327 -0.40 14.00 3.99
C PHE A 327 -0.21 14.05 5.51
N TRP A 328 -0.78 15.07 6.14
CA TRP A 328 -0.67 15.23 7.59
C TRP A 328 -1.36 14.12 8.35
N ALA A 329 -2.51 13.64 7.86
CA ALA A 329 -3.22 12.52 8.44
C ALA A 329 -2.38 11.23 8.47
N ALA A 330 -1.77 10.86 7.34
CA ALA A 330 -0.95 9.67 7.23
C ALA A 330 0.30 9.75 8.13
N VAL A 331 0.99 10.89 8.13
CA VAL A 331 2.13 11.14 9.03
C VAL A 331 1.71 11.00 10.49
N CYS A 332 0.59 11.62 10.89
CA CYS A 332 0.06 11.54 12.24
C CYS A 332 -0.27 10.09 12.65
N VAL A 333 -0.96 9.33 11.78
CA VAL A 333 -1.34 7.94 12.05
C VAL A 333 -0.09 7.06 12.21
N VAL A 334 0.87 7.15 11.29
CA VAL A 334 2.09 6.31 11.34
C VAL A 334 2.95 6.65 12.56
N THR A 335 3.16 7.93 12.85
CA THR A 335 3.99 8.36 14.00
C THR A 335 3.34 8.04 15.36
N SER A 336 2.01 8.15 15.49
CA SER A 336 1.33 7.91 16.77
C SER A 336 1.14 6.42 17.10
N THR A 337 0.96 5.57 16.09
CA THR A 337 0.68 4.13 16.25
C THR A 337 1.63 3.40 17.21
N PRO A 338 2.97 3.46 17.08
CA PRO A 338 3.88 2.72 17.97
C PRO A 338 3.84 3.21 19.43
N HIS A 339 3.25 4.38 19.70
CA HIS A 339 3.16 4.98 21.02
C HIS A 339 1.82 4.72 21.72
N ILE A 340 0.82 4.18 21.01
CA ILE A 340 -0.50 3.82 21.55
C ILE A 340 -0.58 2.30 21.67
N ILE A 341 -0.54 1.78 22.91
CA ILE A 341 -0.37 0.33 23.18
C ILE A 341 -1.48 -0.52 22.56
N TRP A 342 -2.75 -0.15 22.73
CA TRP A 342 -3.87 -0.94 22.19
C TRP A 342 -3.89 -0.93 20.67
N LEU A 343 -3.54 0.21 20.06
CA LEU A 343 -3.53 0.39 18.60
C LEU A 343 -2.38 -0.39 17.97
N LYS A 344 -1.19 -0.32 18.58
CA LYS A 344 -0.06 -1.16 18.20
C LYS A 344 -0.42 -2.65 18.29
N ARG A 345 -1.03 -3.08 19.40
CA ARG A 345 -1.49 -4.48 19.59
C ARG A 345 -2.55 -4.89 18.57
N PHE A 346 -3.44 -3.97 18.18
CA PHE A 346 -4.42 -4.22 17.13
C PHE A 346 -3.73 -4.54 15.81
N PHE A 347 -2.75 -3.75 15.37
CA PHE A 347 -2.02 -4.05 14.13
C PHE A 347 -1.09 -5.26 14.24
N GLU A 348 -0.62 -5.60 15.43
CA GLU A 348 0.19 -6.81 15.69
C GLU A 348 -0.64 -8.10 15.78
N ASN A 349 -1.98 -8.03 15.70
CA ASN A 349 -2.82 -9.23 15.75
C ASN A 349 -2.70 -10.09 14.48
N SER A 350 -3.04 -11.37 14.58
CA SER A 350 -2.89 -12.32 13.47
C SER A 350 -3.69 -11.95 12.21
N PHE A 351 -4.85 -11.31 12.37
CA PHE A 351 -5.68 -10.86 11.26
C PHE A 351 -5.00 -9.75 10.45
N CYS A 352 -4.52 -8.69 11.11
CA CYS A 352 -3.80 -7.60 10.48
C CYS A 352 -2.47 -8.08 9.89
N GLN A 353 -1.76 -9.00 10.55
CA GLN A 353 -0.55 -9.61 9.99
C GLN A 353 -0.84 -10.44 8.74
N TYR A 354 -1.95 -11.19 8.72
CA TYR A 354 -2.41 -11.91 7.53
C TYR A 354 -2.69 -10.94 6.38
N LEU A 355 -3.47 -9.88 6.63
CA LEU A 355 -3.74 -8.85 5.64
C LEU A 355 -2.46 -8.18 5.15
N GLY A 356 -1.50 -7.93 6.06
CA GLY A 356 -0.22 -7.34 5.73
C GLY A 356 0.62 -8.18 4.78
N ARG A 357 0.54 -9.51 4.90
CA ARG A 357 1.23 -10.46 4.01
C ARG A 357 0.61 -10.50 2.62
N VAL A 358 -0.71 -10.39 2.51
CA VAL A 358 -1.43 -10.45 1.21
C VAL A 358 -1.76 -9.08 0.62
N SER A 359 -1.36 -7.99 1.28
CA SER A 359 -1.84 -6.63 0.97
C SER A 359 -1.59 -6.21 -0.47
N PHE A 360 -0.44 -6.59 -1.04
CA PHE A 360 -0.12 -6.25 -2.42
C PHE A 360 -0.97 -7.04 -3.43
N GLY A 361 -1.10 -8.36 -3.22
CA GLY A 361 -2.01 -9.18 -4.03
C GLY A 361 -3.46 -8.69 -3.94
N PHE A 362 -3.91 -8.37 -2.73
CA PHE A 362 -5.25 -7.84 -2.45
C PHE A 362 -5.50 -6.51 -3.17
N TYR A 363 -4.52 -5.60 -3.14
CA TYR A 363 -4.55 -4.36 -3.90
C TYR A 363 -4.63 -4.60 -5.42
N LEU A 364 -3.93 -5.59 -5.98
CA LEU A 364 -3.98 -5.83 -7.42
C LEU A 364 -5.31 -6.41 -7.89
N VAL A 365 -5.97 -7.24 -7.07
CA VAL A 365 -7.15 -8.00 -7.50
C VAL A 365 -8.48 -7.35 -7.13
N HIS A 366 -8.53 -6.43 -6.16
CA HIS A 366 -9.81 -5.86 -5.71
C HIS A 366 -10.61 -5.16 -6.84
N GLY A 367 -9.94 -4.39 -7.70
CA GLY A 367 -10.58 -3.72 -8.84
C GLY A 367 -11.18 -4.71 -9.86
N PRO A 368 -10.37 -5.62 -10.44
CA PRO A 368 -10.87 -6.66 -11.33
C PRO A 368 -12.03 -7.49 -10.75
N VAL A 369 -11.96 -7.85 -9.47
CA VAL A 369 -13.06 -8.57 -8.79
C VAL A 369 -14.30 -7.69 -8.67
N LEU A 370 -14.15 -6.42 -8.29
CA LEU A 370 -15.25 -5.46 -8.17
C LEU A 370 -15.98 -5.28 -9.50
N TRP A 371 -15.26 -5.09 -10.61
CA TRP A 371 -15.86 -4.86 -11.93
C TRP A 371 -16.46 -6.10 -12.57
N THR A 372 -16.24 -7.28 -11.97
CA THR A 372 -16.80 -8.55 -12.45
C THR A 372 -17.84 -9.12 -11.52
N LEU A 373 -17.37 -9.87 -10.54
CA LEU A 373 -18.19 -10.57 -9.58
C LEU A 373 -18.89 -9.57 -8.66
N GLY A 374 -18.19 -8.49 -8.28
CA GLY A 374 -18.75 -7.43 -7.43
C GLY A 374 -20.01 -6.83 -8.04
N ASP A 375 -19.88 -6.27 -9.23
CA ASP A 375 -20.97 -5.63 -9.94
C ASP A 375 -22.16 -6.57 -10.17
N ARG A 376 -21.90 -7.84 -10.50
CA ARG A 376 -22.92 -8.89 -10.65
C ARG A 376 -23.65 -9.23 -9.36
N LEU A 377 -22.92 -9.41 -8.25
CA LEU A 377 -23.54 -9.72 -6.96
C LEU A 377 -24.32 -8.52 -6.39
N TYR A 378 -23.87 -7.29 -6.62
CA TYR A 378 -24.64 -6.10 -6.29
C TYR A 378 -25.92 -5.99 -7.13
N ALA A 379 -25.85 -6.20 -8.44
CA ALA A 379 -27.03 -6.25 -9.29
C ALA A 379 -28.03 -7.33 -8.84
N ALA A 380 -27.53 -8.55 -8.52
CA ALA A 380 -28.36 -9.66 -8.08
C ALA A 380 -29.09 -9.40 -6.76
N SER A 381 -28.42 -8.76 -5.81
CA SER A 381 -28.98 -8.42 -4.49
C SER A 381 -29.92 -7.22 -4.48
N GLY A 382 -30.10 -6.53 -5.62
CA GLY A 382 -31.01 -5.40 -5.78
C GLY A 382 -30.36 -4.02 -5.68
N ARG A 383 -29.02 -3.94 -5.78
CA ARG A 383 -28.27 -2.68 -5.90
C ARG A 383 -27.99 -2.40 -7.39
N ILE A 384 -28.98 -1.82 -8.05
CA ILE A 384 -28.99 -1.61 -9.51
C ILE A 384 -28.28 -0.31 -9.88
N ARG A 385 -27.55 -0.32 -10.99
CA ARG A 385 -26.91 0.84 -11.62
C ARG A 385 -27.30 0.91 -13.09
N GLU A 386 -27.29 2.11 -13.68
CA GLU A 386 -27.67 2.31 -15.09
C GLU A 386 -26.86 1.42 -16.05
N GLY A 387 -25.57 1.21 -15.76
CA GLY A 387 -24.68 0.38 -16.59
C GLY A 387 -25.05 -1.12 -16.63
N HIS A 388 -25.84 -1.63 -15.66
CA HIS A 388 -26.17 -3.05 -15.59
C HIS A 388 -26.99 -3.53 -16.79
N ILE A 389 -27.89 -2.68 -17.31
CA ILE A 389 -28.76 -3.02 -18.44
C ILE A 389 -27.93 -3.39 -19.69
N GLY A 390 -26.79 -2.72 -19.91
CA GLY A 390 -25.95 -2.94 -21.10
C GLY A 390 -24.88 -4.03 -20.94
N VAL A 391 -24.59 -4.48 -19.71
CA VAL A 391 -23.44 -5.37 -19.42
C VAL A 391 -23.90 -6.71 -18.84
N ILE A 392 -24.90 -6.70 -17.95
CA ILE A 392 -25.34 -7.88 -17.18
C ILE A 392 -26.87 -7.85 -16.91
N PRO A 393 -27.74 -7.75 -17.93
CA PRO A 393 -29.19 -7.64 -17.72
C PRO A 393 -29.78 -8.83 -16.94
N ASP A 394 -29.28 -10.05 -17.19
CA ASP A 394 -29.77 -11.28 -16.56
C ASP A 394 -29.47 -11.38 -15.06
N TRP A 395 -28.57 -10.54 -14.54
CA TRP A 395 -28.20 -10.53 -13.12
C TRP A 395 -29.05 -9.56 -12.31
N ILE A 396 -29.80 -8.65 -12.93
CA ILE A 396 -30.57 -7.64 -12.24
C ILE A 396 -31.67 -8.31 -11.40
N ASN A 397 -31.66 -8.08 -10.09
CA ASN A 397 -32.64 -8.63 -9.14
C ASN A 397 -32.80 -10.17 -9.21
N LEU A 398 -31.71 -10.90 -9.49
CA LEU A 398 -31.76 -12.37 -9.51
C LEU A 398 -32.09 -12.96 -8.12
N LEU A 399 -31.60 -12.35 -7.05
CA LEU A 399 -31.88 -12.72 -5.67
C LEU A 399 -32.00 -11.44 -4.83
N PRO A 400 -33.11 -10.69 -4.95
CA PRO A 400 -33.24 -9.39 -4.32
C PRO A 400 -33.27 -9.56 -2.81
N LEU A 401 -32.39 -8.83 -2.13
CA LEU A 401 -32.29 -8.82 -0.68
C LEU A 401 -32.91 -7.53 -0.13
N PRO A 402 -33.44 -7.55 1.10
CA PRO A 402 -34.03 -6.37 1.70
C PRO A 402 -32.98 -5.27 1.93
N ALA A 403 -33.31 -4.03 1.58
CA ALA A 403 -32.51 -2.83 1.86
C ALA A 403 -32.70 -2.36 3.32
N VAL A 404 -32.53 -3.26 4.28
CA VAL A 404 -32.71 -2.98 5.72
C VAL A 404 -31.34 -2.77 6.36
N GLY A 405 -31.20 -1.70 7.14
CA GLY A 405 -29.99 -1.36 7.89
C GLY A 405 -29.64 0.13 7.79
N PRO A 406 -28.67 0.61 8.58
CA PRO A 406 -28.13 1.94 8.39
C PRO A 406 -27.35 2.00 7.07
N PHE A 407 -27.29 3.18 6.46
CA PHE A 407 -26.58 3.41 5.20
C PHE A 407 -25.13 2.91 5.28
N GLY A 408 -24.68 2.17 4.26
CA GLY A 408 -23.37 1.51 4.18
C GLY A 408 -23.27 0.15 4.89
N LEU A 409 -24.33 -0.31 5.56
CA LEU A 409 -24.40 -1.58 6.29
C LEU A 409 -25.73 -2.32 6.06
N GLU A 410 -26.41 -2.03 4.94
CA GLU A 410 -27.67 -2.67 4.60
C GLU A 410 -27.44 -4.13 4.19
N ILE A 411 -28.43 -5.00 4.45
CA ILE A 411 -28.32 -6.45 4.19
C ILE A 411 -27.99 -6.75 2.72
N ASN A 412 -28.65 -6.05 1.79
CA ASN A 412 -28.40 -6.19 0.36
C ASN A 412 -27.02 -5.71 -0.10
N TYR A 413 -26.26 -5.01 0.75
CA TYR A 413 -24.86 -4.67 0.51
C TYR A 413 -23.92 -5.65 1.24
N LEU A 414 -24.20 -5.94 2.51
CA LEU A 414 -23.33 -6.75 3.37
C LEU A 414 -23.21 -8.20 2.90
N VAL A 415 -24.31 -8.83 2.45
CA VAL A 415 -24.28 -10.24 2.02
C VAL A 415 -23.34 -10.42 0.80
N PRO A 416 -23.49 -9.64 -0.30
CA PRO A 416 -22.49 -9.61 -1.37
C PRO A 416 -21.09 -9.29 -0.85
N GLN A 417 -20.95 -8.33 0.07
CA GLN A 417 -19.65 -7.88 0.56
C GLN A 417 -18.86 -8.98 1.28
N PHE A 418 -19.52 -9.84 2.08
CA PHE A 418 -18.86 -10.97 2.72
C PHE A 418 -18.35 -12.00 1.71
N ILE A 419 -19.15 -12.30 0.68
CA ILE A 419 -18.76 -13.19 -0.41
C ILE A 419 -17.58 -12.60 -1.18
N LEU A 420 -17.65 -11.32 -1.52
CA LEU A 420 -16.63 -10.60 -2.27
C LEU A 420 -15.33 -10.47 -1.48
N LEU A 421 -15.40 -10.17 -0.18
CA LEU A 421 -14.21 -10.08 0.66
C LEU A 421 -13.51 -11.45 0.75
N ALA A 422 -14.26 -12.52 1.00
CA ALA A 422 -13.70 -13.87 1.07
C ALA A 422 -13.05 -14.28 -0.26
N PHE A 423 -13.75 -14.05 -1.39
CA PHE A 423 -13.24 -14.37 -2.72
C PHE A 423 -11.99 -13.53 -3.08
N THR A 424 -12.03 -12.22 -2.81
CA THR A 424 -10.89 -11.32 -3.08
C THR A 424 -9.68 -11.69 -2.24
N LEU A 425 -9.85 -12.06 -0.95
CA LEU A 425 -8.76 -12.52 -0.09
C LEU A 425 -8.19 -13.87 -0.54
N TRP A 426 -9.04 -14.79 -0.98
CA TRP A 426 -8.60 -16.06 -1.56
C TRP A 426 -7.77 -15.84 -2.83
N LEU A 427 -8.23 -14.98 -3.73
CA LEU A 427 -7.48 -14.66 -4.95
C LEU A 427 -6.20 -13.89 -4.65
N ALA A 428 -6.22 -13.00 -3.66
CA ALA A 428 -5.04 -12.30 -3.16
C ALA A 428 -3.97 -13.27 -2.65
N GLU A 429 -4.35 -14.33 -1.94
CA GLU A 429 -3.43 -15.38 -1.49
C GLU A 429 -2.74 -16.07 -2.67
N ILE A 430 -3.49 -16.37 -3.74
CA ILE A 430 -2.95 -16.97 -4.97
C ILE A 430 -1.95 -16.01 -5.62
N VAL A 431 -2.33 -14.75 -5.82
CA VAL A 431 -1.45 -13.74 -6.43
C VAL A 431 -0.19 -13.52 -5.59
N THR A 432 -0.31 -13.47 -4.26
CA THR A 432 0.84 -13.32 -3.38
C THR A 432 1.80 -14.52 -3.48
N ARG A 433 1.29 -15.75 -3.57
CA ARG A 433 2.13 -16.94 -3.68
C ARG A 433 2.73 -17.13 -5.07
N CYS A 434 1.96 -16.88 -6.12
CA CYS A 434 2.33 -17.21 -7.49
C CYS A 434 3.05 -16.07 -8.22
N LEU A 435 2.68 -14.81 -7.95
CA LEU A 435 3.23 -13.65 -8.65
C LEU A 435 4.15 -12.82 -7.77
N ASP A 436 3.71 -12.43 -6.58
CA ASP A 436 4.50 -11.54 -5.69
C ASP A 436 5.79 -12.23 -5.23
N LYS A 437 5.68 -13.42 -4.62
CA LYS A 437 6.85 -14.20 -4.20
C LYS A 437 7.80 -14.51 -5.36
N LEU A 438 7.25 -14.88 -6.52
CA LEU A 438 8.02 -15.11 -7.73
C LEU A 438 8.78 -13.85 -8.17
N SER A 439 8.15 -12.67 -8.13
CA SER A 439 8.81 -11.41 -8.47
C SER A 439 10.00 -11.09 -7.57
N VAL A 440 9.90 -11.45 -6.28
CA VAL A 440 10.99 -11.30 -5.30
C VAL A 440 12.15 -12.23 -5.63
N GLU A 441 11.87 -13.49 -5.95
CA GLU A 441 12.88 -14.50 -6.29
C GLU A 441 13.56 -14.19 -7.63
N VAL A 442 12.77 -13.90 -8.67
CA VAL A 442 13.26 -13.55 -10.02
C VAL A 442 14.13 -12.30 -9.97
N SER A 443 13.68 -11.25 -9.28
CA SER A 443 14.47 -10.00 -9.16
C SER A 443 15.79 -10.22 -8.42
N GLN A 444 15.81 -11.07 -7.39
CA GLN A 444 17.04 -11.42 -6.68
C GLN A 444 17.97 -12.29 -7.54
N TRP A 445 17.42 -13.26 -8.27
CA TRP A 445 18.18 -14.12 -9.16
C TRP A 445 18.82 -13.32 -10.29
N LEU A 446 18.06 -12.44 -10.95
CA LEU A 446 18.57 -11.54 -11.99
C LEU A 446 19.71 -10.66 -11.45
N TYR A 447 19.52 -10.05 -10.29
CA TYR A 447 20.57 -9.22 -9.68
C TYR A 447 21.86 -10.02 -9.44
N LYS A 448 21.76 -11.22 -8.84
CA LYS A 448 22.92 -12.08 -8.59
C LYS A 448 23.65 -12.49 -9.88
N LYS A 449 22.91 -12.71 -10.98
CA LYS A 449 23.49 -13.04 -12.29
C LYS A 449 24.24 -11.87 -12.92
N THR A 450 23.86 -10.63 -12.60
CA THR A 450 24.54 -9.42 -13.10
C THR A 450 25.78 -9.03 -12.31
N LEU A 451 25.96 -9.57 -11.09
CA LEU A 451 27.15 -9.30 -10.30
C LEU A 451 28.36 -10.00 -10.90
N ILE A 452 29.49 -9.30 -10.93
CA ILE A 452 30.78 -9.88 -11.27
C ILE A 452 31.02 -11.02 -10.26
N GLN A 453 31.20 -12.24 -10.75
CA GLN A 453 31.77 -13.29 -9.93
C GLN A 453 33.19 -12.83 -9.62
N SER A 454 33.42 -12.34 -8.40
CA SER A 454 34.78 -12.11 -7.95
C SER A 454 35.49 -13.46 -8.11
N GLU A 455 36.48 -13.53 -8.99
CA GLU A 455 37.51 -14.57 -8.95
C GLU A 455 38.11 -14.50 -7.55
N SER A 456 37.57 -15.29 -6.64
CA SER A 456 38.18 -15.49 -5.34
C SER A 456 39.48 -16.25 -5.61
N SER A 457 40.58 -15.49 -5.60
CA SER A 457 41.83 -15.86 -4.94
C SER A 457 42.32 -17.28 -5.21
N GLY A 458 43.21 -17.38 -6.21
CA GLY A 458 44.34 -18.31 -6.20
C GLY A 458 43.99 -19.79 -6.06
N SER A 459 43.80 -20.45 -7.20
CA SER A 459 44.28 -21.82 -7.29
C SER A 459 45.77 -21.80 -6.90
N HIS A 460 46.08 -22.40 -5.76
CA HIS A 460 47.44 -22.80 -5.41
C HIS A 460 47.90 -23.79 -6.49
N PHE A 461 48.40 -23.30 -7.62
CA PHE A 461 49.26 -24.06 -8.51
C PHE A 461 50.61 -24.19 -7.78
N SER A 462 50.63 -25.07 -6.78
CA SER A 462 51.85 -25.62 -6.22
C SER A 462 52.50 -26.48 -7.31
N TRP A 463 53.33 -25.87 -8.14
CA TRP A 463 54.34 -26.60 -8.87
C TRP A 463 55.28 -27.24 -7.85
N LYS A 464 54.98 -28.50 -7.47
CA LYS A 464 55.99 -29.39 -6.90
C LYS A 464 57.05 -29.54 -7.98
N ARG A 465 58.20 -28.90 -7.75
CA ARG A 465 59.45 -29.21 -8.41
C ARG A 465 59.75 -30.68 -8.08
N GLU A 466 59.52 -31.58 -9.02
CA GLU A 466 60.10 -32.92 -8.98
C GLU A 466 61.62 -32.74 -9.05
N ILE A 467 62.25 -32.85 -7.90
CA ILE A 467 63.65 -33.25 -7.78
C ILE A 467 63.61 -34.78 -7.71
N LYS A 468 64.16 -35.44 -8.72
CA LYS A 468 64.94 -36.68 -8.58
C LYS A 468 65.59 -37.05 -9.92
N ASP A 469 66.92 -37.02 -9.87
CA ASP A 469 67.91 -37.93 -10.47
C ASP A 469 67.70 -38.47 -11.89
#